data_AF-A0A7H4M5S4-F1
#
_entry.id   AF-A0A7H4M5S4-F1
#
_cell.length_a   1.000
_cell.length_b   1.000
_cell.length_c   1.000
_cell.angle_alpha   90.00
_cell.angle_beta   90.00
_cell.angle_gamma   90.00
#
_symmetry.space_group_name_H-M   'P 1'
#
loop_
_entity.id
_entity.type
_entity.pdbx_description
1 polymer ?
#
loop_
_entity_poly.entity_id
_entity_poly.type
_entity_poly.pdbx_seq_one_letter_code
_entity_poly.pdbx_strand_id
1 'polypeptide(L)'
;MPKQSENGIQRPAPQLKRTTMRILIGLLVQNPDLAPLVPPLEGLDPRKMPGLGLFNELVKTCLAQPGLTTGLLLEQYRGTNEAATLEKLSMWDDIADKDIAEKTFTDSLNHMFDSLLSCGKKS
;
A
#
# COMPACT_ATOMS: atom_id res chain seq x y z
N MET A 1 29.70 28.92 -30.74
CA MET A 1 29.21 27.52 -30.78
C MET A 1 30.43 26.62 -30.63
N PRO A 2 30.44 25.56 -29.78
CA PRO A 2 29.46 24.47 -29.79
C PRO A 2 29.00 23.86 -28.42
N LYS A 3 27.85 23.16 -28.50
CA LYS A 3 27.46 21.87 -27.86
C LYS A 3 26.97 21.80 -26.40
N GLN A 4 25.68 21.46 -26.31
CA GLN A 4 24.90 20.93 -25.18
C GLN A 4 25.57 19.72 -24.51
N SER A 5 25.30 19.53 -23.21
CA SER A 5 24.96 18.21 -22.65
C SER A 5 24.13 18.35 -21.38
N GLU A 6 22.94 17.76 -21.47
CA GLU A 6 22.08 17.16 -20.44
C GLU A 6 22.16 17.67 -18.99
N ASN A 7 21.26 18.57 -18.63
CA ASN A 7 20.73 18.61 -17.28
C ASN A 7 19.75 17.43 -17.14
N GLY A 8 20.27 16.28 -16.68
CA GLY A 8 19.45 15.18 -16.23
C GLY A 8 18.49 15.69 -15.18
N ILE A 9 17.20 15.69 -15.50
CA ILE A 9 16.12 15.93 -14.55
C ILE A 9 16.26 14.83 -13.50
N GLN A 10 16.96 15.14 -12.41
CA GLN A 10 16.96 14.34 -11.20
C GLN A 10 15.52 14.36 -10.73
N ARG A 11 14.73 13.36 -11.17
CA ARG A 11 13.41 13.12 -10.63
C ARG A 11 13.63 12.99 -9.13
N PRO A 12 13.08 13.87 -8.29
CA PRO A 12 13.24 13.72 -6.86
C PRO A 12 12.78 12.31 -6.55
N ALA A 13 13.67 11.49 -5.97
CA ALA A 13 13.28 10.20 -5.45
C ALA A 13 12.04 10.47 -4.61
N PRO A 14 10.89 9.82 -4.89
CA PRO A 14 9.63 10.18 -4.27
C PRO A 14 9.80 10.04 -2.77
N GLN A 15 10.02 11.18 -2.10
CA GLN A 15 10.02 11.31 -0.65
C GLN A 15 8.74 10.59 -0.22
N LEU A 16 8.91 9.48 0.49
CA LEU A 16 7.82 8.61 0.91
C LEU A 16 6.91 9.43 1.85
N LYS A 17 5.97 10.20 1.28
CA LYS A 17 4.90 10.81 2.06
C LYS A 17 4.16 9.65 2.71
N ARG A 18 4.14 9.61 4.06
CA ARG A 18 3.31 8.69 4.85
C ARG A 18 1.85 8.93 4.44
N THR A 19 1.37 8.20 3.45
CA THR A 19 -0.05 8.18 3.08
C THR A 19 -0.69 6.95 3.70
N THR A 20 -1.96 7.06 4.09
CA THR A 20 -2.76 5.96 4.66
C THR A 20 -2.63 4.66 3.85
N MET A 21 -2.65 4.76 2.51
CA MET A 21 -2.48 3.60 1.62
C MET A 21 -1.12 2.91 1.75
N ARG A 22 -0.03 3.65 1.92
CA ARG A 22 1.30 3.05 2.07
C ARG A 22 1.45 2.33 3.40
N ILE A 23 0.86 2.89 4.46
CA ILE A 23 0.82 2.25 5.78
C ILE A 23 0.02 0.94 5.67
N LEU A 24 -1.17 0.98 5.06
CA LEU A 24 -2.00 -0.20 4.85
C LEU A 24 -1.27 -1.28 4.05
N ILE A 25 -0.69 -0.92 2.91
CA ILE A 25 0.05 -1.88 2.06
C ILE A 25 1.27 -2.43 2.80
N GLY A 26 2.05 -1.59 3.49
CA GLY A 26 3.22 -2.03 4.23
C GLY A 26 2.87 -2.99 5.36
N LEU A 27 1.89 -2.63 6.18
CA LEU A 27 1.42 -3.48 7.28
C LEU A 27 0.83 -4.80 6.78
N LEU A 28 0.07 -4.79 5.68
CA LEU A 28 -0.48 -6.00 5.08
C LEU A 28 0.61 -6.91 4.51
N VAL A 29 1.64 -6.33 3.87
CA VAL A 29 2.76 -7.10 3.32
C VAL A 29 3.58 -7.72 4.45
N GLN A 30 3.84 -6.96 5.52
CA GLN A 30 4.55 -7.45 6.72
C GLN A 30 3.72 -8.47 7.50
N ASN A 31 2.40 -8.30 7.54
CA ASN A 31 1.46 -9.14 8.28
C ASN A 31 0.26 -9.49 7.38
N PRO A 32 0.40 -10.51 6.50
CA PRO A 32 -0.69 -10.95 5.61
C PRO A 32 -1.91 -11.48 6.38
N ASP A 33 -1.72 -11.84 7.66
CA ASP A 33 -2.77 -12.21 8.62
C ASP A 33 -3.77 -11.07 8.92
N LEU A 34 -3.43 -9.82 8.57
CA LEU A 34 -4.34 -8.67 8.67
C LEU A 34 -5.36 -8.61 7.51
N ALA A 35 -5.17 -9.36 6.42
CA ALA A 35 -6.10 -9.41 5.30
C ALA A 35 -7.57 -9.70 5.69
N PRO A 36 -7.89 -10.67 6.56
CA PRO A 36 -9.26 -10.90 7.02
C PRO A 36 -9.88 -9.75 7.83
N LEU A 37 -9.08 -8.82 8.36
CA LEU A 37 -9.60 -7.62 9.03
C LEU A 37 -10.10 -6.57 8.02
N VAL A 38 -9.71 -6.70 6.75
CA VAL A 38 -10.11 -5.76 5.71
C VAL A 38 -11.54 -6.06 5.29
N PRO A 39 -12.48 -5.12 5.48
CA PRO A 39 -13.83 -5.29 4.98
C PRO A 39 -13.84 -5.29 3.44
N PRO A 40 -14.88 -5.88 2.81
CA PRO A 40 -14.96 -5.96 1.35
C PRO A 40 -14.83 -4.57 0.71
N LEU A 41 -13.80 -4.42 -0.11
CA LEU A 41 -13.52 -3.20 -0.88
C LEU A 41 -14.34 -3.14 -2.18
N GLU A 42 -15.24 -4.11 -2.39
CA GLU A 42 -16.14 -4.18 -3.53
C GLU A 42 -17.08 -2.97 -3.52
N GLY A 43 -16.96 -2.13 -4.54
CA GLY A 43 -17.71 -0.86 -4.65
C GLY A 43 -16.88 0.39 -4.39
N LEU A 44 -15.63 0.26 -3.95
CA LEU A 44 -14.72 1.39 -3.90
C LEU A 44 -14.12 1.66 -5.28
N ASP A 45 -14.13 2.93 -5.70
CA ASP A 45 -13.58 3.31 -6.99
C ASP A 45 -12.05 3.51 -6.90
N PRO A 46 -11.23 2.66 -7.55
CA PRO A 46 -9.77 2.76 -7.50
C PRO A 46 -9.23 4.06 -8.12
N ARG A 47 -10.04 4.79 -8.91
CA ARG A 47 -9.67 6.11 -9.46
C ARG A 47 -9.71 7.21 -8.41
N LYS A 48 -10.48 7.04 -7.33
CA LYS A 48 -10.55 8.02 -6.24
C LYS A 48 -9.30 8.03 -5.38
N MET A 49 -8.60 6.89 -5.26
CA MET A 49 -7.45 6.77 -4.37
C MET A 49 -6.31 5.97 -4.99
N PRO A 50 -5.14 6.60 -5.24
CA PRO A 50 -3.99 5.90 -5.78
C PRO A 50 -3.48 4.85 -4.78
N GLY A 51 -3.29 3.62 -5.26
CA GLY A 51 -2.86 2.49 -4.44
C GLY A 51 -4.01 1.61 -3.92
N LEU A 52 -5.28 2.06 -4.00
CA LEU A 52 -6.42 1.24 -3.59
C LEU A 52 -6.56 -0.02 -4.44
N GLY A 53 -6.31 0.08 -5.75
CA GLY A 53 -6.27 -1.09 -6.63
C GLY A 53 -5.23 -2.12 -6.21
N LEU A 54 -3.99 -1.68 -5.92
CA LEU A 54 -2.93 -2.55 -5.44
C LEU A 54 -3.28 -3.18 -4.08
N PHE A 55 -3.79 -2.38 -3.15
CA PHE A 55 -4.21 -2.87 -1.84
C PHE A 55 -5.29 -3.95 -1.94
N ASN A 56 -6.31 -3.74 -2.78
CA ASN A 56 -7.37 -4.73 -3.00
C ASN A 56 -6.82 -6.05 -3.57
N GLU A 57 -5.90 -5.99 -4.53
CA GLU A 57 -5.28 -7.19 -5.08
C GLU A 57 -4.44 -7.94 -4.05
N LEU A 58 -3.69 -7.23 -3.19
CA LEU A 58 -2.95 -7.84 -2.09
C LEU A 58 -3.88 -8.54 -1.10
N VAL A 59 -4.98 -7.88 -0.71
CA VAL A 59 -5.98 -8.45 0.21
C VAL A 59 -6.58 -9.72 -0.37
N LYS A 60 -7.03 -9.70 -1.64
CA LYS A 60 -7.54 -10.89 -2.31
C LYS A 60 -6.52 -12.02 -2.35
N THR A 61 -5.25 -11.69 -2.61
CA THR A 61 -4.17 -12.68 -2.66
C THR A 61 -3.94 -13.34 -1.31
N CYS A 62 -3.91 -12.55 -0.23
CA CYS A 62 -3.79 -13.07 1.13
C CYS A 62 -5.03 -13.89 1.55
N LEU A 63 -6.24 -13.47 1.17
CA LEU A 63 -7.47 -14.22 1.45
C LEU A 63 -7.57 -15.53 0.65
N ALA A 64 -7.07 -15.54 -0.59
CA ALA A 64 -7.04 -16.73 -1.43
C ALA A 64 -6.01 -17.76 -0.97
N GLN A 65 -4.95 -17.31 -0.30
CA GLN A 65 -3.85 -18.15 0.20
C GLN A 65 -3.69 -17.98 1.72
N PRO A 66 -4.54 -18.62 2.54
CA PRO A 66 -4.39 -18.59 3.99
C PRO A 66 -3.03 -19.20 4.38
N GLY A 67 -2.20 -18.43 5.10
CA GLY A 67 -0.83 -18.81 5.46
C GLY A 67 0.26 -18.27 4.52
N LEU A 68 -0.09 -17.39 3.58
CA LEU A 68 0.87 -16.63 2.79
C LEU A 68 1.84 -15.88 3.70
N THR A 69 3.14 -15.91 3.38
CA THR A 69 4.17 -15.16 4.11
C THR A 69 4.58 -13.92 3.34
N THR A 70 5.13 -12.92 4.03
CA THR A 70 5.67 -11.69 3.40
C THR A 70 6.62 -11.99 2.25
N GLY A 71 7.53 -12.96 2.43
CA GLY A 71 8.49 -13.34 1.39
C GLY A 71 7.80 -13.91 0.14
N LEU A 72 6.79 -14.77 0.32
CA LEU A 72 6.05 -15.37 -0.80
C LEU A 72 5.18 -14.34 -1.53
N LEU A 73 4.59 -13.41 -0.79
CA LEU A 73 3.88 -12.27 -1.36
C LEU A 73 4.82 -11.40 -2.20
N LEU A 74 5.97 -11.00 -1.68
CA LEU A 74 6.95 -10.21 -2.43
C LEU A 74 7.48 -10.94 -3.67
N GLU A 75 7.73 -12.23 -3.57
CA GLU A 75 8.12 -13.08 -4.71
C GLU A 75 7.05 -13.09 -5.81
N GLN A 76 5.76 -13.16 -5.44
CA GLN A 76 4.67 -13.16 -6.42
C GLN A 76 4.55 -11.83 -7.17
N TYR A 77 4.87 -10.72 -6.50
CA TYR A 77 4.90 -9.40 -7.12
C TYR A 77 6.27 -9.07 -7.75
N ARG A 78 7.27 -9.96 -7.64
CA ARG A 78 8.59 -9.76 -8.23
C ARG A 78 8.45 -9.65 -9.76
N GLY A 79 8.84 -8.51 -10.31
CA GLY A 79 8.73 -8.23 -11.75
C GLY A 79 7.55 -7.34 -12.14
N THR A 80 6.67 -6.98 -11.21
CA THR A 80 5.71 -5.88 -11.45
C THR A 80 6.35 -4.52 -11.13
N ASN A 81 5.71 -3.44 -11.57
CA ASN A 81 6.17 -2.07 -11.29
C ASN A 81 6.05 -1.73 -9.78
N GLU A 82 5.24 -2.50 -9.05
CA GLU A 82 4.97 -2.31 -7.63
C GLU A 82 5.99 -3.03 -6.74
N ALA A 83 6.75 -4.00 -7.28
CA ALA A 83 7.75 -4.79 -6.55
C ALA A 83 8.68 -3.91 -5.71
N ALA A 84 9.32 -2.93 -6.35
CA ALA A 84 10.26 -2.02 -5.70
C ALA A 84 9.60 -1.12 -4.62
N THR A 85 8.28 -0.92 -4.70
CA THR A 85 7.52 -0.20 -3.67
C THR A 85 7.18 -1.13 -2.51
N LEU A 86 6.71 -2.35 -2.80
CA LEU A 86 6.37 -3.35 -1.80
C LEU A 86 7.60 -3.74 -0.97
N GLU A 87 8.76 -3.94 -1.59
CA GLU A 87 10.03 -4.22 -0.90
C GLU A 87 10.41 -3.07 0.06
N LYS A 88 10.24 -1.82 -0.36
CA LYS A 88 10.52 -0.67 0.52
C LYS A 88 9.55 -0.59 1.70
N LEU A 89 8.28 -0.93 1.47
CA LEU A 89 7.24 -0.92 2.49
C LEU A 89 7.35 -2.12 3.43
N SER A 90 7.88 -3.25 2.98
CA SER A 90 8.13 -4.42 3.84
C SER A 90 9.32 -4.21 4.76
N MET A 91 10.32 -3.41 4.34
CA MET A 91 11.46 -3.01 5.19
C MET A 91 11.14 -1.84 6.13
N TRP A 92 9.92 -1.30 6.10
CA TRP A 92 9.52 -0.17 6.93
C TRP A 92 9.18 -0.64 8.34
N ASP A 93 10.19 -0.57 9.23
CA ASP A 93 10.15 -0.98 10.64
C ASP A 93 9.67 0.16 11.58
N ASP A 94 8.72 1.00 11.15
CA ASP A 94 8.20 2.05 12.04
C ASP A 94 7.31 1.46 13.15
N ILE A 95 6.79 0.24 12.94
CA ILE A 95 5.84 -0.44 13.84
C ILE A 95 6.31 -1.87 14.08
N ALA A 96 7.24 -2.04 15.01
CA ALA A 96 7.77 -3.34 15.39
C ALA A 96 6.80 -4.17 16.26
N ASP A 97 5.84 -3.52 16.91
CA ASP A 97 4.88 -4.18 17.79
C ASP A 97 3.63 -4.61 17.02
N LYS A 98 3.27 -5.89 17.14
CA LYS A 98 2.16 -6.49 16.38
C LYS A 98 0.79 -5.95 16.81
N ASP A 99 0.62 -5.61 18.09
CA ASP A 99 -0.62 -4.99 18.60
C ASP A 99 -0.78 -3.57 18.05
N ILE A 100 0.32 -2.81 18.07
CA ILE A 100 0.35 -1.46 17.48
C ILE A 100 0.13 -1.53 15.96
N ALA A 101 0.68 -2.54 15.28
CA ALA A 101 0.49 -2.77 13.85
C ALA A 101 -0.99 -2.99 13.51
N GLU A 102 -1.67 -3.91 14.21
CA GLU A 102 -3.09 -4.17 14.00
C GLU A 102 -3.94 -2.91 14.25
N LYS A 103 -3.67 -2.21 15.35
CA LYS A 103 -4.38 -0.98 15.70
C LYS A 103 -4.18 0.11 14.65
N THR A 104 -2.94 0.31 14.21
CA THR A 104 -2.59 1.31 13.19
C THR A 104 -3.18 0.94 11.84
N PHE A 105 -3.21 -0.35 11.50
CA PHE A 105 -3.85 -0.86 10.29
C PHE A 105 -5.34 -0.56 10.30
N THR A 106 -6.02 -0.88 11.40
CA THR A 106 -7.46 -0.66 11.56
C THR A 106 -7.81 0.83 11.57
N ASP A 107 -7.02 1.67 12.26
CA ASP A 107 -7.16 3.13 12.24
C ASP A 107 -7.00 3.69 10.81
N SER A 108 -5.97 3.22 10.10
CA SER A 108 -5.71 3.60 8.71
C SER A 108 -6.84 3.16 7.78
N LEU A 109 -7.41 1.97 7.98
CA LEU A 109 -8.57 1.50 7.22
C LEU A 109 -9.76 2.44 7.44
N ASN A 110 -10.08 2.75 8.70
CA ASN A 110 -11.18 3.65 9.03
C ASN A 110 -10.97 5.03 8.39
N HIS A 111 -9.76 5.58 8.46
CA HIS A 111 -9.43 6.86 7.82
C HIS A 111 -9.54 6.79 6.28
N MET A 112 -9.15 5.67 5.66
CA MET A 112 -9.33 5.44 4.23
C MET A 112 -10.82 5.46 3.85
N PHE A 113 -11.65 4.71 4.58
CA PHE A 113 -13.09 4.66 4.35
C PHE A 113 -13.75 6.02 4.59
N ASP A 114 -13.40 6.72 5.67
CA ASP A 114 -13.91 8.07 5.94
C ASP A 114 -13.53 9.05 4.82
N SER A 115 -12.30 8.99 4.32
CA SER A 115 -11.86 9.81 3.18
C SER A 115 -12.66 9.50 1.90
N LEU A 116 -12.99 8.23 1.65
CA LEU A 116 -13.79 7.80 0.50
C LEU A 116 -15.28 8.20 0.64
N LEU A 117 -15.83 8.09 1.85
CA LEU A 117 -17.21 8.46 2.19
C LEU A 117 -17.42 9.98 2.21
N SER A 118 -16.49 10.73 2.78
CA SER A 118 -16.52 12.19 2.85
C SER A 118 -16.40 12.84 1.47
N CYS A 119 -15.66 12.23 0.54
CA CYS A 119 -15.64 12.63 -0.87
C CYS A 119 -17.01 12.50 -1.56
N GLY A 120 -17.91 11.66 -1.04
CA GLY A 120 -19.30 11.51 -1.53
C GLY A 120 -20.29 12.55 -1.02
N LYS A 121 -19.91 13.40 -0.05
CA LYS A 121 -20.78 14.45 0.54
C LYS A 121 -20.50 15.85 0.00
N LYS A 122 -20.16 15.96 -1.29
CA LYS A 122 -20.23 17.22 -2.03
C LYS A 122 -21.18 17.05 -3.21
N SER A 123 -22.48 17.12 -2.92
CA SER A 123 -23.49 17.54 -3.90
C SER A 123 -24.43 18.52 -3.25
#